data_AF-A0A135RYB3-F1
#
_entry.id   AF-A0A135RYB3-F1
#
_cell.length_a   1.000
_cell.length_b   1.000
_cell.length_c   1.000
_cell.angle_alpha   90.00
_cell.angle_beta   90.00
_cell.angle_gamma   90.00
#
_symmetry.space_group_name_H-M   'P 1'
#
loop_
_entity.id
_entity.type
_entity.pdbx_description
1 polymer ?
#
loop_
_entity_poly.entity_id
_entity_poly.type
_entity_poly.pdbx_seq_one_letter_code
_entity_poly.pdbx_strand_id
1 'polypeptide(L)'
;MMKLCAWTRLRFVSFHPPPKPDCLDNASRLLPPSTNPKVLNGRPMARITLFRFPNKLRRRVRRNRMATLLALLALAVLLVVPFYIIYKPPPFVINYFARKWPDVLWQVKTDKKIIGLTIDDAPSQHTADILNVLKENDAHATFFLIGSQMNGREEDTGAIIQSGSELGNHGMHDEASRSLPIDQLESDIFEVRRKIKIAYEYEDKPLVAGYFRPGSGFFSNKMRRLVDKLGYRMVLGSVYPHDAQISSWRTNANHILSMARPGAIIICHDRRSWTVPMLRKVLPELRKRGYRILNLTELLKEVDTDK
;
A
#
# COMPACT_ATOMS: atom_id res chain seq x y z
N MET A 1 51.23 -15.93 -35.01
CA MET A 1 51.24 -17.20 -34.24
C MET A 1 49.80 -17.41 -33.73
N MET A 2 48.92 -18.17 -34.41
CA MET A 2 48.68 -19.64 -34.30
C MET A 2 48.55 -20.07 -32.82
N LYS A 3 47.48 -20.70 -32.28
CA LYS A 3 46.42 -21.65 -32.72
C LYS A 3 45.31 -21.66 -31.61
N LEU A 4 43.99 -21.60 -31.86
CA LEU A 4 42.97 -22.63 -32.24
C LEU A 4 42.23 -23.40 -31.09
N CYS A 5 40.88 -23.34 -31.13
CA CYS A 5 39.82 -24.33 -30.75
C CYS A 5 39.57 -24.72 -29.26
N ALA A 6 38.37 -25.06 -28.75
CA ALA A 6 37.03 -25.43 -29.30
C ALA A 6 35.92 -25.21 -28.23
N TRP A 7 34.75 -24.64 -28.56
CA TRP A 7 33.39 -25.26 -28.68
C TRP A 7 32.93 -26.29 -27.63
N THR A 8 31.86 -25.96 -26.89
CA THR A 8 30.61 -26.78 -26.84
C THR A 8 29.39 -25.95 -26.38
N ARG A 9 28.31 -26.06 -27.14
CA ARG A 9 26.95 -25.50 -26.93
C ARG A 9 26.16 -26.38 -25.97
N LEU A 10 25.28 -25.79 -25.16
CA LEU A 10 24.09 -26.46 -24.63
C LEU A 10 22.84 -25.60 -24.86
N ARG A 11 21.86 -26.23 -25.51
CA ARG A 11 20.63 -25.65 -26.05
C ARG A 11 19.47 -25.73 -25.04
N PHE A 12 18.58 -24.76 -25.21
CA PHE A 12 17.21 -24.67 -24.71
C PHE A 12 16.41 -25.98 -24.85
N VAL A 13 15.64 -26.31 -23.80
CA VAL A 13 14.56 -27.29 -23.84
C VAL A 13 13.23 -26.53 -23.94
N SER A 14 12.52 -26.73 -25.04
CA SER A 14 11.16 -26.25 -25.28
C SER A 14 10.19 -27.42 -25.09
N PHE A 15 9.20 -27.28 -24.21
CA PHE A 15 8.11 -28.24 -24.05
C PHE A 15 7.06 -28.07 -25.15
N HIS A 16 6.69 -29.16 -25.82
CA HIS A 16 5.51 -29.27 -26.69
C HIS A 16 4.52 -30.27 -26.07
N PRO A 17 3.20 -30.06 -26.22
CA PRO A 17 2.17 -30.96 -25.71
C PRO A 17 2.03 -32.25 -26.57
N PRO A 18 1.49 -33.35 -26.00
CA PRO A 18 1.40 -34.64 -26.66
C PRO A 18 0.28 -34.70 -27.73
N PRO A 19 0.40 -35.62 -28.72
CA PRO A 19 -0.52 -35.73 -29.85
C PRO A 19 -1.82 -36.50 -29.52
N LYS A 20 -2.86 -36.22 -30.30
CA LYS A 20 -4.13 -36.97 -30.33
C LYS A 20 -3.95 -38.31 -31.05
N PRO A 21 -4.67 -39.39 -30.69
CA PRO A 21 -4.70 -40.60 -31.49
C PRO A 21 -5.72 -40.47 -32.63
N ASP A 22 -5.23 -40.74 -33.85
CA ASP A 22 -6.03 -40.90 -35.06
C ASP A 22 -6.62 -42.31 -35.17
N CYS A 23 -7.73 -42.35 -35.90
CA CYS A 23 -8.54 -43.50 -36.23
C CYS A 23 -7.76 -44.53 -37.05
N LEU A 24 -7.99 -45.81 -36.78
CA LEU A 24 -7.83 -46.88 -37.76
C LEU A 24 -9.13 -47.67 -37.87
N ASP A 25 -9.44 -47.94 -39.13
CA ASP A 25 -10.71 -48.33 -39.69
C ASP A 25 -10.71 -49.85 -40.00
N ASN A 26 -11.89 -50.45 -39.88
CA ASN A 26 -12.39 -51.64 -40.57
C ASN A 26 -11.69 -53.01 -40.46
N ALA A 27 -12.41 -53.96 -39.82
CA ALA A 27 -12.59 -55.30 -40.37
C ALA A 27 -13.97 -55.87 -40.00
N SER A 28 -14.83 -55.95 -41.00
CA SER A 28 -16.10 -56.67 -41.03
C SER A 28 -15.94 -58.17 -40.75
N ARG A 29 -16.82 -58.78 -39.94
CA ARG A 29 -17.62 -59.99 -40.29
C ARG A 29 -18.38 -60.61 -39.09
N LEU A 30 -19.64 -60.95 -39.37
CA LEU A 30 -20.49 -62.01 -38.79
C LEU A 30 -21.27 -61.76 -37.49
N LEU A 31 -22.57 -61.45 -37.65
CA LEU A 31 -23.68 -61.90 -36.79
C LEU A 31 -23.95 -63.41 -37.04
N PRO A 32 -24.61 -64.22 -36.17
CA PRO A 32 -25.83 -63.91 -35.37
C PRO A 32 -25.89 -64.66 -34.00
N PRO A 33 -27.06 -64.90 -33.34
CA PRO A 33 -28.27 -64.08 -33.17
C PRO A 33 -28.57 -63.73 -31.69
N SER A 34 -29.32 -62.64 -31.52
CA SER A 34 -30.41 -62.43 -30.56
C SER A 34 -30.74 -63.56 -29.57
N THR A 35 -30.54 -63.27 -28.27
CA THR A 35 -31.41 -63.76 -27.20
C THR A 35 -31.81 -62.61 -26.30
N ASN A 36 -33.07 -62.20 -26.45
CA ASN A 36 -33.85 -61.35 -25.56
C ASN A 36 -33.85 -61.89 -24.11
N PRO A 37 -33.43 -61.11 -23.09
CA PRO A 37 -33.99 -61.23 -21.76
C PRO A 37 -35.17 -60.27 -21.63
N LYS A 38 -36.35 -60.88 -21.71
CA LYS A 38 -37.66 -60.42 -21.20
C LYS A 38 -37.62 -59.07 -20.47
N VAL A 39 -38.27 -58.09 -21.08
CA VAL A 39 -38.84 -56.92 -20.42
C VAL A 39 -39.75 -57.41 -19.28
N LEU A 40 -39.21 -57.47 -18.07
CA LEU A 40 -40.03 -57.55 -16.87
C LEU A 40 -40.65 -56.18 -16.68
N ASN A 41 -41.95 -56.11 -17.00
CA ASN A 41 -42.85 -55.03 -16.62
C ASN A 41 -42.81 -54.85 -15.09
N GLY A 42 -41.83 -54.08 -14.62
CA GLY A 42 -41.84 -53.48 -13.30
C GLY A 42 -43.00 -52.48 -13.28
N ARG A 43 -44.09 -52.86 -12.61
CA ARG A 43 -45.15 -51.93 -12.18
C ARG A 43 -44.48 -50.64 -11.69
N PRO A 44 -44.98 -49.44 -12.03
CA PRO A 44 -44.45 -48.23 -11.42
C PRO A 44 -44.62 -48.39 -9.91
N MET A 45 -43.52 -48.59 -9.18
CA MET A 45 -43.57 -48.48 -7.73
C MET A 45 -44.07 -47.08 -7.47
N ALA A 46 -45.30 -46.98 -6.95
CA ALA A 46 -45.84 -45.75 -6.42
C ALA A 46 -44.76 -45.21 -5.48
N ARG A 47 -44.14 -44.10 -5.88
CA ARG A 47 -43.20 -43.37 -5.03
C ARG A 47 -44.07 -42.91 -3.86
N ILE A 48 -44.06 -43.67 -2.77
CA ILE A 48 -44.71 -43.27 -1.52
C ILE A 48 -43.97 -42.00 -1.11
N THR A 49 -44.54 -40.84 -1.47
CA THR A 49 -44.09 -39.55 -0.96
C THR A 49 -44.50 -39.49 0.50
N LEU A 50 -43.74 -40.18 1.34
CA LEU A 50 -43.80 -40.02 2.79
C LEU A 50 -43.52 -38.54 3.09
N PHE A 51 -44.57 -37.87 3.58
CA PHE A 51 -44.59 -36.49 4.06
C PHE A 51 -44.17 -35.41 3.04
N ARG A 52 -45.08 -35.04 2.13
CA ARG A 52 -45.05 -33.69 1.53
C ARG A 52 -45.38 -32.67 2.64
N PHE A 53 -44.36 -32.00 3.18
CA PHE A 53 -44.57 -30.86 4.08
C PHE A 53 -45.53 -29.84 3.44
N PRO A 54 -46.48 -29.26 4.19
CA PRO A 54 -47.40 -28.27 3.66
C PRO A 54 -46.61 -27.14 2.97
N ASN A 55 -47.04 -26.70 1.79
CA ASN A 55 -46.38 -25.62 1.04
C ASN A 55 -46.13 -24.37 1.90
N LYS A 56 -47.01 -24.08 2.87
CA LYS A 56 -46.86 -23.00 3.86
C LYS A 56 -45.67 -23.21 4.81
N LEU A 57 -45.44 -24.43 5.30
CA LEU A 57 -44.32 -24.73 6.21
C LEU A 57 -42.98 -24.70 5.45
N ARG A 58 -42.95 -25.24 4.22
CA ARG A 58 -41.75 -25.16 3.35
C ARG A 58 -41.39 -23.72 3.00
N ARG A 59 -42.39 -22.86 2.72
CA ARG A 59 -42.21 -21.42 2.53
C ARG A 59 -41.73 -20.72 3.80
N ARG A 60 -42.27 -21.06 4.98
CA ARG A 60 -41.84 -20.51 6.28
C ARG A 60 -40.39 -20.89 6.62
N VAL A 61 -40.01 -22.15 6.46
CA VAL A 61 -38.63 -22.61 6.68
C VAL A 61 -37.67 -21.95 5.70
N ARG A 62 -38.03 -21.83 4.41
CA ARG A 62 -37.22 -21.10 3.42
C ARG A 62 -37.08 -19.63 3.80
N ARG A 63 -38.16 -18.95 4.19
CA ARG A 63 -38.13 -17.55 4.62
C ARG A 63 -37.26 -17.35 5.86
N ASN A 64 -37.39 -18.23 6.86
CA ASN A 64 -36.57 -18.16 8.07
C ASN A 64 -35.08 -18.42 7.75
N ARG A 65 -34.77 -19.42 6.90
CA ARG A 65 -33.39 -19.65 6.42
C ARG A 65 -32.82 -18.44 5.68
N MET A 66 -33.59 -17.84 4.77
CA MET A 66 -33.18 -16.63 4.08
C MET A 66 -32.96 -15.46 5.06
N ALA A 67 -33.85 -15.28 6.04
CA ALA A 67 -33.69 -14.27 7.06
C ALA A 67 -32.43 -14.50 7.91
N THR A 68 -32.15 -15.74 8.31
CA THR A 68 -30.91 -16.10 9.02
C THR A 68 -29.68 -15.82 8.16
N LEU A 69 -29.66 -16.21 6.88
CA LEU A 69 -28.54 -15.94 5.98
C LEU A 69 -28.31 -14.43 5.78
N LEU A 70 -29.39 -13.65 5.64
CA LEU A 70 -29.31 -12.19 5.56
C LEU A 70 -28.79 -11.57 6.86
N ALA A 71 -29.22 -12.08 8.02
CA ALA A 71 -28.72 -11.62 9.31
C ALA A 71 -27.23 -11.94 9.51
N LEU A 72 -26.79 -13.13 9.11
CA LEU A 72 -25.37 -13.51 9.15
C LEU A 72 -24.53 -12.67 8.18
N LEU A 73 -25.04 -12.39 6.97
CA LEU A 73 -24.38 -11.51 6.02
C LEU A 73 -24.28 -10.08 6.57
N ALA A 74 -25.37 -9.56 7.13
CA ALA A 74 -25.38 -8.23 7.74
C ALA A 74 -24.38 -8.13 8.90
N LEU A 75 -24.31 -9.16 9.75
CA LEU A 75 -23.32 -9.25 10.81
C LEU A 75 -21.88 -9.29 10.26
N ALA A 76 -21.62 -10.08 9.22
CA ALA A 76 -20.32 -10.14 8.58
C ALA A 76 -19.90 -8.78 7.98
N VAL A 77 -20.83 -8.09 7.31
CA VAL A 77 -20.60 -6.74 6.77
C VAL A 77 -20.31 -5.75 7.90
N LEU A 78 -21.10 -5.79 8.99
CA LEU A 78 -20.90 -4.92 10.15
C LEU A 78 -19.55 -5.14 10.83
N LEU A 79 -19.03 -6.37 10.81
CA LEU A 79 -17.70 -6.68 11.34
C LEU A 79 -16.58 -6.30 10.37
N VAL A 80 -16.71 -6.53 9.07
CA VAL A 80 -15.61 -6.34 8.10
C VAL A 80 -15.46 -4.90 7.62
N VAL A 81 -16.57 -4.19 7.39
CA VAL A 81 -16.54 -2.84 6.80
C VAL A 81 -15.72 -1.83 7.62
N PRO A 82 -15.82 -1.78 8.97
CA PRO A 82 -15.00 -0.86 9.76
C PRO A 82 -13.51 -1.09 9.57
N PHE A 83 -13.05 -2.35 9.58
CA PHE A 83 -11.64 -2.67 9.33
C PHE A 83 -11.23 -2.35 7.90
N TYR A 84 -12.11 -2.55 6.92
CA TYR A 84 -11.82 -2.15 5.54
C TYR A 84 -11.71 -0.64 5.38
N ILE A 85 -12.54 0.15 6.08
CA ILE A 85 -12.44 1.61 6.09
C ILE A 85 -11.14 2.07 6.76
N ILE A 86 -10.69 1.40 7.82
CA ILE A 86 -9.39 1.69 8.45
C ILE A 86 -8.24 1.31 7.52
N TYR A 87 -8.33 0.15 6.88
CA TYR A 87 -7.32 -0.34 5.96
C TYR A 87 -7.20 0.57 4.74
N LYS A 88 -8.34 0.87 4.09
CA LYS A 88 -8.46 1.66 2.86
C LYS A 88 -9.48 2.79 3.04
N PRO A 89 -9.11 3.91 3.69
CA PRO A 89 -10.04 4.99 3.97
C PRO A 89 -10.56 5.63 2.69
N PRO A 90 -11.89 5.72 2.50
CA PRO A 90 -12.46 6.35 1.32
C PRO A 90 -12.23 7.87 1.34
N PRO A 91 -12.22 8.55 0.18
CA PRO A 91 -11.89 9.97 0.10
C PRO A 91 -12.73 10.88 1.01
N PHE A 92 -14.00 10.53 1.26
CA PHE A 92 -14.86 11.33 2.14
C PHE A 92 -14.41 11.33 3.60
N VAL A 93 -13.77 10.25 4.08
CA VAL A 93 -13.21 10.18 5.44
C VAL A 93 -12.00 11.09 5.55
N ILE A 94 -11.08 11.03 4.58
CA ILE A 94 -9.93 11.92 4.54
C ILE A 94 -10.36 13.39 4.42
N ASN A 95 -11.36 13.67 3.57
CA ASN A 95 -11.92 15.02 3.43
C ASN A 95 -12.56 15.53 4.73
N TYR A 96 -13.24 14.66 5.48
CA TYR A 96 -13.78 15.02 6.78
C TYR A 96 -12.66 15.41 7.76
N PHE A 97 -11.58 14.63 7.83
CA PHE A 97 -10.44 14.96 8.68
C PHE A 97 -9.71 16.24 8.25
N ALA A 98 -9.51 16.44 6.95
CA ALA A 98 -8.92 17.66 6.42
C ALA A 98 -9.76 18.91 6.72
N ARG A 99 -11.10 18.80 6.75
CA ARG A 99 -11.98 19.93 7.18
C ARG A 99 -11.96 20.13 8.69
N LYS A 100 -11.89 19.04 9.46
CA LYS A 100 -11.89 19.09 10.92
C LYS A 100 -10.58 19.65 11.49
N TRP A 101 -9.46 19.38 10.82
CA TRP A 101 -8.12 19.84 11.19
C TRP A 101 -7.41 20.40 9.96
N PRO A 102 -7.75 21.64 9.54
CA PRO A 102 -7.22 22.25 8.32
C PRO A 102 -5.73 22.59 8.39
N ASP A 103 -5.19 22.71 9.60
CA ASP A 103 -3.77 22.91 9.90
C ASP A 103 -2.95 21.62 9.78
N VAL A 104 -3.60 20.45 9.79
CA VAL A 104 -2.95 19.15 9.56
C VAL A 104 -2.99 18.81 8.07
N LEU A 105 -1.85 18.44 7.51
CA LEU A 105 -1.73 18.05 6.12
C LEU A 105 -2.04 16.56 5.93
N TRP A 106 -3.21 16.29 5.35
CA TRP A 106 -3.67 14.94 4.99
C TRP A 106 -3.48 14.65 3.50
N GLN A 107 -3.78 15.64 2.67
CA GLN A 107 -3.73 15.62 1.22
C GLN A 107 -3.81 17.07 0.74
N VAL A 108 -3.60 17.29 -0.55
CA VAL A 108 -3.82 18.58 -1.21
C VAL A 108 -4.96 18.46 -2.22
N LYS A 109 -5.80 19.50 -2.34
CA LYS A 109 -6.86 19.54 -3.34
C LYS A 109 -6.29 20.07 -4.66
N THR A 110 -6.24 19.23 -5.68
CA THR A 110 -5.79 19.59 -7.03
C THR A 110 -6.27 18.55 -8.04
N ASP A 111 -6.41 18.94 -9.30
CA ASP A 111 -6.64 18.04 -10.43
C ASP A 111 -5.32 17.64 -11.14
N LYS A 112 -4.21 18.29 -10.78
CA LYS A 112 -2.87 17.93 -11.27
C LYS A 112 -2.51 16.53 -10.80
N LYS A 113 -1.99 15.70 -11.69
CA LYS A 113 -1.46 14.37 -11.34
C LYS A 113 -0.11 14.49 -10.63
N ILE A 114 -0.15 15.00 -9.41
CA ILE A 114 0.99 15.14 -8.50
C ILE A 114 0.68 14.41 -7.20
N ILE A 115 1.67 13.75 -6.63
CA ILE A 115 1.56 12.99 -5.38
C ILE A 115 2.76 13.34 -4.51
N GLY A 116 2.52 13.62 -3.23
CA GLY A 116 3.56 13.74 -2.23
C GLY A 116 4.00 12.36 -1.75
N LEU A 117 5.30 12.07 -1.79
CA LEU A 117 5.86 10.87 -1.18
C LEU A 117 6.58 11.25 0.11
N THR A 118 6.29 10.52 1.19
CA THR A 118 6.97 10.70 2.46
C THR A 118 7.48 9.38 3.01
N ILE A 119 8.67 9.43 3.61
CA ILE A 119 9.39 8.26 4.13
C ILE A 119 9.68 8.51 5.63
N ASP A 120 9.11 7.69 6.50
CA ASP A 120 9.25 7.79 7.95
C ASP A 120 10.40 6.92 8.46
N ASP A 121 10.78 7.16 9.72
CA ASP A 121 11.83 6.47 10.47
C ASP A 121 13.25 6.59 9.90
N ALA A 122 13.49 7.57 9.05
CA ALA A 122 14.80 7.81 8.44
C ALA A 122 15.79 8.47 9.42
N PRO A 123 17.11 8.45 9.14
CA PRO A 123 17.78 7.60 8.15
C PRO A 123 18.00 6.16 8.65
N SER A 124 18.33 5.25 7.74
CA SER A 124 18.65 3.85 8.03
C SER A 124 19.61 3.27 6.97
N GLN A 125 20.01 2.01 7.15
CA GLN A 125 20.80 1.27 6.15
C GLN A 125 20.14 1.16 4.76
N HIS A 126 18.84 1.44 4.65
CA HIS A 126 18.10 1.41 3.39
C HIS A 126 17.98 2.78 2.70
N THR A 127 18.36 3.87 3.38
CA THR A 127 18.20 5.25 2.86
C THR A 127 18.86 5.41 1.49
N ALA A 128 20.11 4.98 1.33
CA ALA A 128 20.83 5.07 0.06
C ALA A 128 20.12 4.33 -1.08
N ASP A 129 19.61 3.12 -0.83
CA ASP A 129 18.86 2.35 -1.83
C ASP A 129 17.51 3.00 -2.19
N ILE A 130 16.84 3.61 -1.21
CA ILE A 130 15.61 4.37 -1.44
C ILE A 130 15.92 5.59 -2.34
N LEU A 131 16.98 6.35 -2.03
CA LEU A 131 17.41 7.50 -2.84
C LEU A 131 17.75 7.09 -4.27
N ASN A 132 18.41 5.95 -4.47
CA ASN A 132 18.69 5.42 -5.81
C ASN A 132 17.40 5.14 -6.59
N VAL A 133 16.42 4.49 -5.96
CA VAL A 133 15.13 4.21 -6.60
C VAL A 133 14.34 5.48 -6.91
N LEU A 134 14.42 6.50 -6.05
CA LEU A 134 13.83 7.82 -6.30
C LEU A 134 14.47 8.50 -7.52
N LYS A 135 15.80 8.52 -7.57
CA LYS A 135 16.58 9.08 -8.69
C LYS A 135 16.29 8.40 -10.01
N GLU A 136 16.23 7.07 -10.05
CA GLU A 136 15.86 6.28 -11.24
C GLU A 136 14.48 6.67 -11.81
N ASN A 137 13.60 7.23 -10.97
CA ASN A 137 12.23 7.55 -11.31
C ASN A 137 11.95 9.06 -11.42
N ASP A 138 12.97 9.92 -11.32
CA ASP A 138 12.81 11.38 -11.31
C ASP A 138 11.80 11.83 -10.24
N ALA A 139 11.97 11.29 -9.03
CA ALA A 139 11.07 11.48 -7.90
C ALA A 139 11.82 12.08 -6.71
N HIS A 140 11.14 12.95 -5.96
CA HIS A 140 11.60 13.45 -4.66
C HIS A 140 10.66 12.99 -3.55
N ALA A 141 11.15 12.99 -2.30
CA ALA A 141 10.36 12.66 -1.13
C ALA A 141 10.69 13.56 0.07
N THR A 142 9.79 13.59 1.05
CA THR A 142 10.06 14.16 2.38
C THR A 142 10.42 13.02 3.34
N PHE A 143 11.64 13.02 3.87
CA PHE A 143 12.11 12.03 4.84
C PHE A 143 11.89 12.55 6.27
N PHE A 144 10.99 11.94 7.02
CA PHE A 144 10.75 12.27 8.42
C PHE A 144 11.79 11.56 9.30
N LEU A 145 12.69 12.35 9.88
CA LEU A 145 13.84 11.85 10.61
C LEU A 145 13.55 11.60 12.08
N ILE A 146 14.01 10.48 12.60
CA ILE A 146 14.09 10.22 14.03
C ILE A 146 15.46 10.72 14.53
N GLY A 147 15.45 11.66 15.48
CA GLY A 147 16.68 12.35 15.91
C GLY A 147 17.77 11.44 16.45
N SER A 148 17.42 10.34 17.11
CA SER A 148 18.36 9.31 17.59
C SER A 148 18.98 8.47 16.46
N GLN A 149 18.35 8.41 15.28
CA GLN A 149 18.89 7.70 14.11
C GLN A 149 19.87 8.55 13.29
N MET A 150 19.93 9.87 13.52
CA MET A 150 20.83 10.75 12.75
C MET A 150 22.30 10.62 13.14
N ASN A 151 22.61 10.16 14.36
CA ASN A 151 23.98 10.11 14.87
C ASN A 151 24.80 9.07 14.07
N GLY A 152 25.91 9.50 13.45
CA GLY A 152 26.74 8.62 12.63
C GLY A 152 26.14 8.31 11.25
N ARG A 153 25.08 9.03 10.87
CA ARG A 153 24.40 8.94 9.56
C ARG A 153 24.32 10.30 8.88
N GLU A 154 25.30 11.16 9.13
CA GLU A 154 25.38 12.50 8.55
C GLU A 154 25.50 12.44 7.02
N GLU A 155 26.17 11.42 6.49
CA GLU A 155 26.22 11.17 5.03
C GLU A 155 24.84 10.84 4.46
N ASP A 156 24.03 10.02 5.15
CA ASP A 156 22.67 9.68 4.71
C ASP A 156 21.79 10.96 4.64
N THR A 157 21.85 11.82 5.66
CA THR A 157 21.05 13.06 5.69
C THR A 157 21.51 14.08 4.64
N GLY A 158 22.82 14.20 4.42
CA GLY A 158 23.39 14.99 3.34
C GLY A 158 22.94 14.50 1.96
N ALA A 159 23.02 13.19 1.72
CA ALA A 159 22.58 12.56 0.48
C ALA A 159 21.08 12.78 0.20
N ILE A 160 20.23 12.75 1.24
CA ILE A 160 18.80 13.09 1.09
C ILE A 160 18.66 14.53 0.57
N ILE A 161 19.33 15.50 1.19
CA ILE A 161 19.26 16.92 0.78
C ILE A 161 19.78 17.12 -0.65
N GLN A 162 20.94 16.54 -0.98
CA GLN A 162 21.56 16.66 -2.31
C GLN A 162 20.68 16.06 -3.41
N SER A 163 19.86 15.05 -3.10
CA SER A 163 18.95 14.42 -4.06
C SER A 163 17.78 15.32 -4.48
N GLY A 164 17.54 16.45 -3.82
CA GLY A 164 16.33 17.27 -3.99
C GLY A 164 15.16 16.81 -3.10
N SER A 165 15.32 15.72 -2.36
CA SER A 165 14.45 15.35 -1.26
C SER A 165 14.66 16.27 -0.06
N GLU A 166 13.72 16.30 0.87
CA GLU A 166 13.75 17.20 2.02
C GLU A 166 13.61 16.49 3.36
N LEU A 167 14.14 17.09 4.43
CA LEU A 167 14.07 16.55 5.79
C LEU A 167 12.88 17.10 6.58
N GLY A 168 12.10 16.21 7.18
CA GLY A 168 11.04 16.48 8.16
C GLY A 168 11.41 15.93 9.55
N ASN A 169 10.66 16.31 10.57
CA ASN A 169 10.89 15.91 11.96
C ASN A 169 9.91 14.80 12.39
N HIS A 170 10.43 13.68 12.89
CA HIS A 170 9.64 12.54 13.40
C HIS A 170 9.82 12.30 14.91
N GLY A 171 10.26 13.31 15.66
CA GLY A 171 10.59 13.18 17.08
C GLY A 171 11.96 12.58 17.33
N MET A 172 12.34 12.47 18.60
CA MET A 172 13.69 12.07 18.98
C MET A 172 13.90 10.55 18.96
N HIS A 173 12.88 9.78 19.36
CA HIS A 173 12.91 8.32 19.43
C HIS A 173 11.72 7.70 18.70
N ASP A 174 11.85 6.40 18.38
CA ASP A 174 10.77 5.60 17.80
C ASP A 174 9.72 5.27 18.88
N GLU A 175 8.84 6.23 19.14
CA GLU A 175 7.80 6.13 20.14
C GLU A 175 6.54 6.91 19.77
N ALA A 176 5.43 6.59 20.42
CA ALA A 176 4.18 7.29 20.21
C ALA A 176 4.27 8.72 20.78
N SER A 177 4.49 9.71 19.92
CA SER A 177 4.63 11.11 20.35
C SER A 177 3.43 11.62 21.18
N ARG A 178 2.24 11.04 20.98
CA ARG A 178 1.01 11.42 21.72
C ARG A 178 1.08 11.04 23.20
N SER A 179 1.91 10.07 23.54
CA SER A 179 2.11 9.57 24.90
C SER A 179 3.17 10.35 25.68
N LEU A 180 3.92 11.22 25.01
CA LEU A 180 4.95 12.04 25.65
C LEU A 180 4.34 13.18 26.47
N PRO A 181 4.97 13.54 27.61
CA PRO A 181 4.80 14.85 28.22
C PRO A 181 5.05 15.97 27.21
N ILE A 182 4.30 17.08 27.31
CA ILE A 182 4.33 18.16 26.31
C ILE A 182 5.67 18.89 26.28
N ASP A 183 6.28 19.07 27.45
CA ASP A 183 7.62 19.62 27.65
C ASP A 183 8.70 18.71 27.05
N GLN A 184 8.60 17.39 27.23
CA GLN A 184 9.49 16.43 26.58
C GLN A 184 9.35 16.52 25.06
N LEU A 185 8.12 16.49 24.53
CA LEU A 185 7.86 16.59 23.10
C LEU A 185 8.39 17.91 22.50
N GLU A 186 8.26 19.03 23.21
CA GLU A 186 8.82 20.32 22.80
C GLU A 186 10.35 20.25 22.70
N SER A 187 11.01 19.74 23.74
CA SER A 187 12.47 19.55 23.75
C SER A 187 12.94 18.65 22.60
N ASP A 188 12.26 17.53 22.37
CA ASP A 188 12.57 16.58 21.31
C ASP A 188 12.46 17.24 19.93
N ILE A 189 11.37 17.97 19.68
CA ILE A 189 11.17 18.68 18.41
C ILE A 189 12.29 19.71 18.19
N PHE A 190 12.68 20.44 19.23
CA PHE A 190 13.78 21.41 19.15
C PHE A 190 15.13 20.75 18.86
N GLU A 191 15.46 19.66 19.53
CA GLU A 191 16.73 18.96 19.32
C GLU A 191 16.81 18.43 17.88
N VAL A 192 15.76 17.76 17.41
CA VAL A 192 15.74 17.25 16.03
C VAL A 192 15.78 18.41 15.02
N ARG A 193 15.10 19.54 15.29
CA ARG A 193 15.20 20.74 14.43
C ARG A 193 16.63 21.24 14.33
N ARG A 194 17.37 21.27 15.44
CA ARG A 194 18.77 21.70 15.46
C ARG A 194 19.62 20.77 14.60
N LYS A 195 19.45 19.46 14.70
CA LYS A 195 20.17 18.48 13.87
C LYS A 195 19.85 18.64 12.39
N ILE A 196 18.57 18.81 12.03
CA ILE A 196 18.15 19.08 10.64
C ILE A 196 18.78 20.37 10.12
N LYS A 197 18.78 21.45 10.91
CA LYS A 197 19.39 22.74 10.52
C LYS A 197 20.88 22.58 10.21
N ILE A 198 21.62 21.87 11.07
CA ILE A 198 23.05 21.60 10.87
C ILE A 198 23.28 20.81 9.58
N ALA A 199 22.43 19.82 9.26
CA ALA A 199 22.55 19.08 8.00
C ALA A 199 22.38 19.99 6.77
N TYR A 200 21.38 20.88 6.77
CA TYR A 200 21.20 21.86 5.68
C TYR A 200 22.36 22.86 5.58
N GLU A 201 22.88 23.33 6.71
CA GLU A 201 24.03 24.23 6.75
C GLU A 201 25.30 23.56 6.20
N TYR A 202 25.53 22.28 6.54
CA TYR A 202 26.65 21.50 6.03
C TYR A 202 26.60 21.31 4.50
N GLU A 203 25.40 21.12 3.97
CA GLU A 203 25.17 20.96 2.52
C GLU A 203 25.08 22.28 1.74
N ASP A 204 25.27 23.43 2.40
CA ASP A 204 25.11 24.77 1.82
C ASP A 204 23.75 24.95 1.09
N LYS A 205 22.68 24.47 1.74
CA LYS A 205 21.30 24.53 1.21
C LYS A 205 20.40 25.31 2.16
N PRO A 206 19.44 26.08 1.63
CA PRO A 206 18.48 26.78 2.47
C PRO A 206 17.59 25.79 3.22
N LEU A 207 17.38 26.05 4.50
CA LEU A 207 16.44 25.29 5.32
C LEU A 207 15.02 25.46 4.78
N VAL A 208 14.34 24.35 4.49
CA VAL A 208 12.97 24.35 3.97
C VAL A 208 11.91 24.43 5.07
N ALA A 209 10.64 24.42 4.65
CA ALA A 209 9.47 24.45 5.54
C ALA A 209 9.54 23.35 6.62
N GLY A 210 9.11 23.69 7.84
CA GLY A 210 9.09 22.74 8.95
C GLY A 210 7.90 21.79 8.85
N TYR A 211 8.15 20.52 8.55
CA TYR A 211 7.14 19.46 8.67
C TYR A 211 7.39 18.59 9.90
N PHE A 212 6.33 18.28 10.63
CA PHE A 212 6.37 17.34 11.75
C PHE A 212 5.36 16.23 11.52
N ARG A 213 5.78 14.97 11.72
CA ARG A 213 4.87 13.83 11.75
C ARG A 213 4.92 13.20 13.14
N PRO A 214 3.79 13.01 13.83
CA PRO A 214 3.80 12.34 15.12
C PRO A 214 4.08 10.85 14.95
N GLY A 215 4.95 10.30 15.79
CA GLY A 215 5.16 8.86 15.90
C GLY A 215 3.84 8.13 16.14
N SER A 216 3.69 6.95 15.51
CA SER A 216 2.44 6.17 15.45
C SER A 216 1.26 6.85 14.74
N GLY A 217 1.41 8.05 14.15
CA GLY A 217 0.36 8.71 13.36
C GLY A 217 -0.84 9.22 14.16
N PHE A 218 -0.76 9.30 15.49
CA PHE A 218 -1.82 9.84 16.34
C PHE A 218 -1.38 11.16 16.98
N PHE A 219 -2.30 12.12 17.05
CA PHE A 219 -2.05 13.40 17.71
C PHE A 219 -3.15 13.77 18.70
N SER A 220 -2.82 14.67 19.63
CA SER A 220 -3.77 15.31 20.54
C SER A 220 -3.92 16.80 20.19
N ASN A 221 -4.99 17.44 20.67
CA ASN A 221 -5.15 18.89 20.49
C ASN A 221 -4.00 19.69 21.15
N LYS A 222 -3.44 19.20 22.26
CA LYS A 222 -2.31 19.85 22.94
C LYS A 222 -1.05 19.78 22.07
N MET A 223 -0.73 18.59 21.55
CA MET A 223 0.38 18.39 20.62
C MET A 223 0.22 19.24 19.35
N ARG A 224 -0.97 19.22 18.72
CA ARG A 224 -1.22 19.97 17.48
C ARG A 224 -0.93 21.46 17.66
N ARG A 225 -1.40 22.06 18.77
CA ARG A 225 -1.10 23.46 19.10
C ARG A 225 0.37 23.71 19.39
N LEU A 226 1.07 22.78 20.04
CA LEU A 226 2.51 22.89 20.26
C LEU A 226 3.25 22.92 18.91
N VAL A 227 3.00 21.94 18.05
CA VAL A 227 3.63 21.82 16.73
C VAL A 227 3.41 23.09 15.90
N ASP A 228 2.18 23.61 15.88
CA ASP A 228 1.83 24.87 15.22
C ASP A 228 2.58 26.08 15.82
N LYS A 229 2.60 26.21 17.16
CA LYS A 229 3.36 27.26 17.88
C LYS A 229 4.85 27.23 17.55
N LEU A 230 5.42 26.05 17.31
CA LEU A 230 6.82 25.86 16.94
C LEU A 230 7.09 26.12 15.44
N GLY A 231 6.09 26.57 14.68
CA GLY A 231 6.22 26.90 13.25
C GLY A 231 6.25 25.67 12.34
N TYR A 232 5.79 24.52 12.82
CA TYR A 232 5.70 23.30 12.05
C TYR A 232 4.29 23.07 11.53
N ARG A 233 4.21 22.52 10.32
CA ARG A 233 2.98 21.92 9.81
C ARG A 233 2.96 20.44 10.13
N MET A 234 1.92 19.99 10.81
CA MET A 234 1.71 18.56 11.11
C MET A 234 1.30 17.80 9.83
N VAL A 235 1.85 16.61 9.59
CA VAL A 235 1.58 15.81 8.39
C VAL A 235 1.21 14.38 8.77
N LEU A 236 0.01 13.91 8.39
CA LEU A 236 -0.33 12.49 8.46
C LEU A 236 -0.29 11.87 7.06
N GLY A 237 -1.08 12.35 6.12
CA GLY A 237 -1.19 11.78 4.79
C GLY A 237 -2.54 11.12 4.52
N SER A 238 -2.70 10.53 3.35
CA SER A 238 -3.98 10.00 2.88
C SER A 238 -3.91 8.58 2.31
N VAL A 239 -2.69 8.08 2.09
CA VAL A 239 -2.42 6.72 1.60
C VAL A 239 -1.37 6.11 2.51
N TYR A 240 -1.79 5.17 3.37
CA TYR A 240 -0.93 4.44 4.29
C TYR A 240 -1.00 2.94 3.96
N PRO A 241 0.06 2.34 3.41
CA PRO A 241 0.06 0.93 3.01
C PRO A 241 0.16 -0.06 4.16
N HIS A 242 0.27 0.41 5.41
CA HIS A 242 0.53 -0.43 6.58
C HIS A 242 1.86 -1.18 6.47
N ASP A 243 2.85 -0.60 5.79
CA ASP A 243 4.17 -1.21 5.56
C ASP A 243 5.00 -1.33 6.85
N ALA A 244 4.68 -0.59 7.91
CA ALA A 244 5.27 -0.84 9.21
C ALA A 244 4.81 -2.18 9.83
N GLN A 245 3.60 -2.66 9.51
CA GLN A 245 3.03 -3.90 10.05
C GLN A 245 3.05 -5.07 9.05
N ILE A 246 3.00 -4.79 7.75
CA ILE A 246 2.88 -5.77 6.68
C ILE A 246 4.20 -5.84 5.91
N SER A 247 4.91 -6.96 6.02
CA SER A 247 6.20 -7.18 5.35
C SER A 247 6.11 -7.53 3.86
N SER A 248 4.90 -7.73 3.34
CA SER A 248 4.67 -8.03 1.92
C SER A 248 4.73 -6.75 1.08
N TRP A 249 5.89 -6.49 0.46
CA TRP A 249 6.07 -5.36 -0.47
C TRP A 249 5.02 -5.34 -1.59
N ARG A 250 4.56 -6.51 -2.06
CA ARG A 250 3.54 -6.63 -3.12
C ARG A 250 2.18 -6.14 -2.63
N THR A 251 1.80 -6.52 -1.42
CA THR A 251 0.54 -6.07 -0.81
C THR A 251 0.56 -4.56 -0.63
N ASN A 252 1.67 -4.03 -0.09
CA ASN A 252 1.85 -2.60 0.14
C ASN A 252 1.84 -1.80 -1.17
N ALA A 253 2.55 -2.28 -2.21
CA ALA A 253 2.56 -1.66 -3.53
C ALA A 253 1.16 -1.64 -4.16
N ASN A 254 0.45 -2.77 -4.13
CA ASN A 254 -0.91 -2.86 -4.66
C ASN A 254 -1.86 -1.93 -3.90
N HIS A 255 -1.69 -1.81 -2.58
CA HIS A 255 -2.45 -0.90 -1.75
C HIS A 255 -2.29 0.56 -2.22
N ILE A 256 -1.03 1.04 -2.30
CA ILE A 256 -0.70 2.39 -2.76
C ILE A 256 -1.31 2.64 -4.14
N LEU A 257 -1.05 1.74 -5.10
CA LEU A 257 -1.51 1.89 -6.47
C LEU A 257 -3.05 1.87 -6.59
N SER A 258 -3.75 1.22 -5.65
CA SER A 258 -5.22 1.19 -5.61
C SER A 258 -5.85 2.44 -4.97
N MET A 259 -5.04 3.30 -4.35
CA MET A 259 -5.46 4.53 -3.67
C MET A 259 -4.86 5.80 -4.28
N ALA A 260 -3.93 5.67 -5.22
CA ALA A 260 -3.30 6.79 -5.90
C ALA A 260 -4.34 7.70 -6.58
N ARG A 261 -4.25 9.00 -6.27
CA ARG A 261 -5.12 10.05 -6.80
C ARG A 261 -4.40 11.41 -6.74
N PRO A 262 -4.81 12.41 -7.55
CA PRO A 262 -4.27 13.76 -7.48
C PRO A 262 -4.20 14.31 -6.05
N GLY A 263 -3.06 14.89 -5.69
CA GLY A 263 -2.81 15.51 -4.39
C GLY A 263 -2.73 14.56 -3.19
N ALA A 264 -2.71 13.24 -3.44
CA ALA A 264 -2.49 12.28 -2.36
C ALA A 264 -1.09 12.43 -1.75
N ILE A 265 -1.00 12.16 -0.45
CA ILE A 265 0.26 12.02 0.27
C ILE A 265 0.39 10.56 0.70
N ILE A 266 1.43 9.89 0.20
CA ILE A 266 1.81 8.50 0.48
C ILE A 266 2.79 8.47 1.65
N ILE A 267 2.56 7.56 2.58
CA ILE A 267 3.42 7.29 3.74
C ILE A 267 4.11 5.95 3.52
N CYS A 268 5.43 5.89 3.61
CA CYS A 268 6.23 4.65 3.63
C CYS A 268 7.29 4.77 4.73
N HIS A 269 8.03 3.70 5.03
CA HIS A 269 9.04 3.67 6.09
C HIS A 269 10.42 3.24 5.58
N ASP A 270 11.49 3.93 6.01
CA ASP A 270 12.88 3.67 5.57
C ASP A 270 13.39 2.32 6.10
N ARG A 271 13.17 2.05 7.40
CA ARG A 271 13.74 0.94 8.17
C ARG A 271 13.19 -0.46 7.84
N ARG A 272 12.62 -0.64 6.65
CA ARG A 272 11.99 -1.87 6.21
C ARG A 272 12.65 -2.38 4.94
N SER A 273 13.17 -3.61 4.98
CA SER A 273 13.80 -4.26 3.83
C SER A 273 12.86 -4.44 2.62
N TRP A 274 11.55 -4.32 2.85
CA TRP A 274 10.52 -4.40 1.81
C TRP A 274 10.16 -3.04 1.18
N THR A 275 10.69 -1.91 1.67
CA THR A 275 10.37 -0.59 1.10
C THR A 275 11.00 -0.38 -0.26
N VAL A 276 12.28 -0.73 -0.43
CA VAL A 276 12.98 -0.63 -1.72
C VAL A 276 12.27 -1.42 -2.84
N PRO A 277 11.96 -2.73 -2.69
CA PRO A 277 11.23 -3.46 -3.73
C PRO A 277 9.80 -2.96 -3.92
N MET A 278 9.14 -2.43 -2.88
CA MET A 278 7.85 -1.77 -3.02
C MET A 278 7.95 -0.52 -3.91
N LEU A 279 8.89 0.39 -3.64
CA LEU A 279 9.07 1.61 -4.42
C LEU A 279 9.49 1.31 -5.87
N ARG A 280 10.33 0.31 -6.10
CA ARG A 280 10.68 -0.17 -7.46
C ARG A 280 9.46 -0.61 -8.28
N LYS A 281 8.37 -1.02 -7.63
CA LYS A 281 7.10 -1.31 -8.31
C LYS A 281 6.21 -0.08 -8.41
N VAL A 282 6.10 0.70 -7.33
CA VAL A 282 5.13 1.81 -7.23
C VAL A 282 5.50 2.97 -8.16
N LEU A 283 6.74 3.44 -8.12
CA LEU A 283 7.13 4.68 -8.81
C LEU A 283 7.00 4.58 -10.34
N PRO A 284 7.47 3.50 -11.02
CA PRO A 284 7.28 3.37 -12.46
C PRO A 284 5.80 3.29 -12.86
N GLU A 285 4.97 2.62 -12.06
CA GLU A 285 3.53 2.48 -12.34
C GLU A 285 2.79 3.82 -12.15
N LEU A 286 3.16 4.61 -11.15
CA LEU A 286 2.61 5.96 -10.96
C LEU A 286 3.02 6.89 -12.10
N ARG A 287 4.30 6.86 -12.50
CA ARG A 287 4.80 7.61 -13.65
C ARG A 287 4.07 7.23 -14.94
N LYS A 288 3.85 5.93 -15.19
CA LYS A 288 3.07 5.43 -16.34
C LYS A 288 1.62 5.94 -16.34
N ARG A 289 1.02 6.16 -15.17
CA ARG A 289 -0.32 6.75 -15.03
C ARG A 289 -0.33 8.28 -15.18
N GLY A 290 0.85 8.88 -15.37
CA GLY A 290 1.06 10.32 -15.55
C GLY A 290 1.23 11.09 -14.24
N TYR A 291 1.54 10.42 -13.14
CA TYR A 291 1.84 11.10 -11.87
C TYR A 291 3.29 11.56 -11.80
N ARG A 292 3.50 12.79 -11.34
CA ARG A 292 4.80 13.27 -10.83
C ARG A 292 4.85 13.03 -9.32
N ILE A 293 5.99 12.57 -8.83
CA ILE A 293 6.20 12.26 -7.40
C ILE A 293 7.11 13.32 -6.81
N LEU A 294 6.59 14.05 -5.82
CA LEU A 294 7.19 15.25 -5.28
C LEU A 294 7.42 15.11 -3.77
N ASN A 295 8.33 15.91 -3.24
CA ASN A 295 8.34 16.19 -1.80
C ASN A 295 7.15 17.11 -1.42
N LEU A 296 6.93 17.35 -0.13
CA LEU A 296 5.76 18.12 0.35
C LEU A 296 5.86 19.61 -0.02
N THR A 297 7.04 20.21 0.05
CA THR A 297 7.25 21.61 -0.33
C THR A 297 6.90 21.83 -1.81
N GLU A 298 7.41 20.98 -2.70
CA GLU A 298 7.11 20.99 -4.14
C GLU A 298 5.63 20.75 -4.42
N LEU A 299 5.02 19.77 -3.74
CA LEU A 299 3.59 19.47 -3.87
C LEU A 299 2.74 20.70 -3.55
N LEU A 300 3.04 21.40 -2.45
CA LEU A 300 2.28 22.60 -2.06
C LEU A 300 2.52 23.76 -3.03
N LYS A 301 3.77 23.97 -3.46
CA LYS A 301 4.12 25.00 -4.44
C LYS A 301 3.36 24.83 -5.76
N GLU A 302 3.27 23.59 -6.27
CA GLU A 302 2.53 23.27 -7.49
C GLU A 302 1.02 23.51 -7.39
N VAL A 303 0.45 23.56 -6.17
CA VAL A 303 -0.97 23.86 -5.96
C VAL A 303 -1.20 25.35 -5.75
N ASP A 304 -0.29 26.04 -5.09
CA ASP A 304 -0.43 27.48 -4.85
C ASP A 304 -0.17 28.32 -6.10
N THR A 305 0.55 27.82 -7.11
CA THR A 305 0.73 28.50 -8.40
C THR A 305 -0.56 28.67 -9.22
N ASP A 306 -1.65 27.98 -8.84
CA ASP A 306 -2.95 28.07 -9.52
C ASP A 306 -3.97 28.96 -8.78
N LYS A 307 -3.59 29.59 -7.65
CA LYS A 307 -4.43 30.54 -6.89
C LYS A 307 -4.06 31.99 -7.22
#